data_AF-A0A941Z7C2-F1
#
_entry.id   AF-A0A941Z7C2-F1
#
_cell.length_a   1.000
_cell.length_b   1.000
_cell.length_c   1.000
_cell.angle_alpha   90.00
_cell.angle_beta   90.00
_cell.angle_gamma   90.00
#
_symmetry.space_group_name_H-M   'P 1'
#
loop_
_entity.id
_entity.type
_entity.pdbx_description
1 polymer ?
#
loop_
_entity_poly.entity_id
_entity_poly.type
_entity_poly.pdbx_seq_one_letter_code
_entity_poly.pdbx_strand_id
1 'polypeptide(L)'
;MQLFNATPIKAKRSSDILNTHPCFSKEAHHKFGRIHLPVAPACNIQCKYCIRQYDCANESRPGITSRVMTPHEAMERVRAVVDRKEYISVIGIAGPGEPLANDATFETLHAIHREFPELILCVSTNGLYLPERL
;
A
#
# COMPACT_ATOMS: atom_id res chain seq x y z
N MET A 1 -30.05 8.31 10.47
CA MET A 1 -29.65 7.67 9.20
C MET A 1 -29.18 8.77 8.26
N GLN A 2 -27.95 9.27 8.44
CA GLN A 2 -27.39 10.30 7.56
C GLN A 2 -26.77 9.61 6.35
N LEU A 3 -27.32 9.92 5.19
CA LEU A 3 -26.82 9.52 3.89
C LEU A 3 -25.47 10.22 3.68
N PHE A 4 -24.37 9.48 3.79
CA PHE A 4 -23.06 9.94 3.32
C PHE A 4 -23.10 9.96 1.80
N ASN A 5 -23.40 11.13 1.22
CA ASN A 5 -23.22 11.38 -0.20
C ASN A 5 -21.75 11.18 -0.55
N ALA A 6 -21.43 10.14 -1.32
CA ALA A 6 -20.10 9.93 -1.87
C ALA A 6 -19.79 11.08 -2.84
N THR A 7 -18.90 11.98 -2.43
CA THR A 7 -18.36 13.04 -3.29
C THR A 7 -17.76 12.41 -4.54
N PRO A 8 -18.01 12.95 -5.76
CA PRO A 8 -17.45 12.37 -6.97
C PRO A 8 -15.92 12.38 -6.90
N ILE A 9 -15.34 11.18 -6.93
CA ILE A 9 -13.90 10.96 -6.81
C ILE A 9 -13.24 11.42 -8.10
N LYS A 10 -12.50 12.54 -8.04
CA LYS A 10 -11.75 13.04 -9.19
C LYS A 10 -10.42 12.29 -9.27
N ALA A 11 -10.20 11.56 -10.37
CA ALA A 11 -8.94 10.87 -10.60
C ALA A 11 -7.76 11.88 -10.58
N LYS A 12 -6.68 11.54 -9.87
CA LYS A 12 -5.45 12.33 -9.85
C LYS A 12 -4.80 12.30 -11.24
N ARG A 13 -4.29 13.45 -11.71
CA ARG A 13 -3.53 13.47 -12.96
C ARG A 13 -2.19 12.76 -12.75
N SER A 14 -1.70 12.11 -13.81
CA SER A 14 -0.41 11.41 -13.79
C SER A 14 0.74 12.32 -13.32
N SER A 15 0.76 13.59 -13.76
CA SER A 15 1.75 14.59 -13.31
C SER A 15 1.76 14.80 -11.80
N ASP A 16 0.59 14.81 -11.18
CA ASP A 16 0.45 15.09 -9.75
C ASP A 16 0.98 13.90 -8.93
N ILE A 17 0.77 12.67 -9.41
CA ILE A 17 1.33 11.45 -8.84
C ILE A 17 2.86 11.47 -8.92
N LEU A 18 3.43 11.75 -10.10
CA LEU A 18 4.89 11.77 -10.29
C LEU A 18 5.59 12.78 -9.36
N ASN A 19 4.99 13.96 -9.18
CA ASN A 19 5.58 15.04 -8.37
C ASN A 19 5.45 14.84 -6.85
N THR A 20 4.56 13.94 -6.41
CA THR A 20 4.29 13.73 -4.98
C THR A 20 4.58 12.31 -4.50
N HIS A 21 4.93 11.39 -5.41
CA HIS A 21 5.27 10.01 -5.08
C HIS A 21 6.79 9.82 -4.89
N PRO A 22 7.28 9.50 -3.68
CA PRO A 22 8.71 9.44 -3.37
C PRO A 22 9.49 8.31 -4.04
N CYS A 23 8.82 7.38 -4.76
CA CYS A 23 9.51 6.39 -5.61
C CYS A 23 9.76 6.89 -7.04
N PHE A 24 9.04 7.92 -7.51
CA PHE A 24 9.06 8.33 -8.92
C PHE A 24 9.72 9.68 -9.16
N SER A 25 9.90 10.50 -8.12
CA SER A 25 10.64 11.76 -8.18
C SER A 25 11.69 11.83 -7.08
N LYS A 26 12.90 12.27 -7.47
CA LYS A 26 14.01 12.52 -6.54
C LYS A 26 13.68 13.67 -5.58
N GLU A 27 13.01 14.69 -6.08
CA GLU A 27 12.56 15.84 -5.28
C GLU A 27 11.48 15.42 -4.27
N ALA A 28 10.53 14.58 -4.71
CA ALA A 28 9.49 14.04 -3.85
C ALA A 28 10.05 13.14 -2.74
N HIS A 29 11.12 12.39 -3.03
CA HIS A 29 11.78 11.47 -2.09
C HIS A 29 12.19 12.14 -0.77
N HIS A 30 12.58 13.41 -0.82
CA HIS A 30 13.02 14.16 0.36
C HIS A 30 11.89 14.94 1.06
N LYS A 31 10.69 15.01 0.46
CA LYS A 31 9.58 15.85 0.92
C LYS A 31 8.37 15.05 1.38
N PHE A 32 8.14 13.89 0.77
CA PHE A 32 6.96 13.07 1.01
C PHE A 32 7.37 11.68 1.48
N GLY A 33 6.61 11.16 2.44
CA GLY A 33 6.74 9.81 2.93
C GLY A 33 5.78 8.84 2.25
N ARG A 34 6.08 7.56 2.42
CA ARG A 34 5.23 6.44 2.05
C ARG A 34 5.24 5.42 3.18
N ILE A 35 4.12 4.72 3.37
CA ILE A 35 4.09 3.55 4.25
C ILE A 35 3.65 2.32 3.47
N HIS A 36 4.13 1.15 3.91
CA HIS A 36 3.69 -0.14 3.39
C HIS A 36 2.85 -0.87 4.43
N LEU A 37 1.70 -1.41 4.01
CA LEU A 37 0.80 -2.18 4.85
C LEU A 37 0.98 -3.67 4.58
N PRO A 38 1.41 -4.49 5.57
CA PRO A 38 1.69 -5.90 5.39
C PRO A 38 0.41 -6.75 5.44
N VAL A 39 -0.44 -6.66 4.40
CA VAL A 39 -1.74 -7.36 4.35
C VAL A 39 -1.77 -8.54 3.37
N ALA A 40 -0.67 -8.77 2.63
CA ALA A 40 -0.62 -9.75 1.54
C ALA A 40 0.34 -10.91 1.84
N PRO A 41 -0.02 -11.90 2.68
CA PRO A 41 0.89 -12.99 3.07
C PRO A 41 1.12 -14.06 2.00
N ALA A 42 0.12 -14.36 1.16
CA ALA A 42 0.24 -15.41 0.15
C ALA A 42 1.07 -14.92 -1.05
N CYS A 43 1.81 -15.82 -1.70
CA CYS A 43 2.51 -15.56 -2.96
C CYS A 43 2.24 -16.71 -3.94
N ASN A 44 2.08 -16.37 -5.23
CA ASN A 44 1.75 -17.29 -6.32
C ASN A 44 2.98 -17.75 -7.13
N ILE A 45 4.18 -17.25 -6.78
CA ILE A 45 5.46 -17.68 -7.36
C ILE A 45 6.50 -17.90 -6.25
N GLN A 46 7.63 -18.52 -6.62
CA GLN A 46 8.81 -18.64 -5.75
C GLN A 46 10.04 -18.16 -6.50
N CYS A 47 10.50 -16.94 -6.18
CA CYS A 47 11.77 -16.44 -6.71
C CYS A 47 12.94 -17.23 -6.11
N LYS A 48 14.01 -17.46 -6.88
CA LYS A 48 15.21 -18.16 -6.42
C LYS A 48 15.93 -17.46 -5.25
N TYR A 49 15.72 -16.15 -5.10
CA TYR A 49 16.33 -15.31 -4.05
C TYR A 49 15.36 -15.00 -2.89
N CYS A 50 14.11 -15.46 -2.95
CA CYS A 50 13.11 -15.14 -1.94
C CYS A 50 13.10 -16.20 -0.83
N ILE A 51 13.39 -15.77 0.40
CA ILE A 51 13.20 -16.58 1.61
C ILE A 51 12.06 -15.94 2.40
N ARG A 52 10.95 -16.66 2.57
CA ARG A 52 9.72 -16.16 3.20
C ARG A 52 9.69 -16.35 4.72
N GLN A 53 10.81 -16.71 5.33
CA GLN A 53 10.89 -17.02 6.75
C GLN A 53 11.68 -15.94 7.49
N TYR A 54 11.05 -15.42 8.56
CA TYR A 54 11.60 -14.54 9.60
C TYR A 54 11.83 -13.06 9.20
N ASP A 55 11.31 -12.16 10.04
CA ASP A 55 11.74 -10.77 10.12
C ASP A 55 12.83 -10.73 11.21
N CYS A 56 14.10 -10.71 10.82
CA CYS A 56 15.19 -10.52 11.77
C CYS A 56 15.34 -9.02 12.02
N ALA A 57 15.47 -8.58 13.28
CA ALA A 57 15.60 -7.16 13.63
C ALA A 57 16.80 -6.44 12.96
N ASN A 58 17.79 -7.21 12.47
CA ASN A 58 18.96 -6.71 11.74
C ASN A 58 18.83 -6.85 10.21
N GLU A 59 17.72 -7.37 9.71
CA GLU A 59 17.50 -7.64 8.29
C GLU A 59 16.49 -6.65 7.72
N SER A 60 16.95 -5.74 6.88
CA SER A 60 16.09 -4.79 6.14
C SER A 60 15.97 -5.24 4.69
N ARG A 61 15.45 -6.45 4.47
CA ARG A 61 15.18 -6.95 3.12
C ARG A 61 13.75 -6.62 2.68
N PRO A 62 13.49 -6.45 1.37
CA PRO A 62 12.13 -6.32 0.87
C PRO A 62 11.32 -7.60 1.13
N GLY A 63 10.03 -7.47 1.49
CA GLY A 63 9.11 -8.60 1.62
C GLY A 63 9.10 -9.33 2.97
N ILE A 64 9.73 -8.76 4.00
CA ILE A 64 9.64 -9.28 5.39
C ILE A 64 8.81 -8.33 6.26
N THR A 65 8.09 -8.92 7.22
CA THR A 65 7.31 -8.21 8.21
C THR A 65 7.16 -9.06 9.45
N SER A 66 7.29 -8.44 10.62
CA SER A 66 7.12 -9.11 11.91
C SER A 66 5.68 -9.58 12.14
N ARG A 67 4.70 -8.91 11.51
CA ARG A 67 3.28 -9.19 11.73
C ARG A 67 2.44 -8.80 10.51
N VAL A 68 1.72 -9.78 9.97
CA VAL A 68 0.68 -9.53 8.96
C VAL A 68 -0.50 -8.82 9.63
N MET A 69 -1.03 -7.80 8.96
CA MET A 69 -2.21 -7.05 9.40
C MET A 69 -3.46 -7.56 8.68
N THR A 70 -4.58 -7.55 9.39
CA THR A 70 -5.91 -7.60 8.76
C THR A 70 -6.22 -6.27 8.05
N PRO A 71 -7.15 -6.24 7.08
CA PRO A 71 -7.60 -4.99 6.45
C PRO A 71 -8.08 -3.95 7.47
N HIS A 72 -8.75 -4.39 8.54
CA HIS A 72 -9.20 -3.50 9.61
C HIS A 72 -8.03 -2.85 10.35
N GLU A 73 -7.04 -3.64 10.79
CA GLU A 73 -5.85 -3.10 11.45
C GLU A 73 -5.03 -2.18 10.53
N ALA A 74 -5.00 -2.49 9.24
CA ALA A 74 -4.35 -1.67 8.23
C ALA A 74 -5.04 -0.29 8.12
N MET A 75 -6.38 -0.25 8.17
CA MET A 75 -7.14 1.01 8.23
C MET A 75 -6.84 1.81 9.50
N GLU A 76 -6.84 1.18 10.68
CA GLU A 76 -6.46 1.86 11.92
C GLU A 76 -5.05 2.44 11.86
N ARG A 77 -4.12 1.70 11.23
CA ARG A 77 -2.75 2.18 11.03
C ARG A 77 -2.70 3.41 10.11
N VAL A 78 -3.49 3.43 9.04
CA VAL A 78 -3.58 4.59 8.13
C VAL A 78 -4.15 5.80 8.87
N ARG A 79 -5.26 5.64 9.60
CA ARG A 79 -5.86 6.72 10.41
C ARG A 79 -4.84 7.33 11.39
N ALA A 80 -4.13 6.48 12.13
CA ALA A 80 -3.14 6.95 13.10
C ALA A 80 -1.97 7.72 12.45
N VAL A 81 -1.55 7.33 11.25
CA VAL A 81 -0.47 8.00 10.52
C VAL A 81 -0.93 9.33 9.93
N VAL A 82 -2.14 9.38 9.38
CA VAL A 82 -2.76 10.61 8.88
C VAL A 82 -2.99 11.61 10.02
N ASP A 83 -3.50 11.18 11.17
CA ASP A 83 -3.74 12.02 12.35
C ASP A 83 -2.45 12.66 12.89
N ARG A 84 -1.33 11.94 12.84
CA ARG A 84 -0.02 12.45 13.25
C ARG A 84 0.54 13.52 12.31
N LYS A 85 -0.14 13.79 11.17
CA LYS A 85 0.31 14.68 10.11
C LYS A 85 1.73 14.36 9.64
N GLU A 86 2.09 13.08 9.67
CA GLU A 86 3.28 12.62 8.96
C GLU A 86 3.09 12.98 7.48
N TYR A 87 4.11 13.50 6.80
CA TYR A 87 4.04 13.98 5.41
C TYR A 87 3.84 12.82 4.39
N ILE A 88 2.92 11.90 4.67
CA ILE A 88 2.63 10.72 3.89
C ILE A 88 1.70 11.11 2.74
N SER A 89 2.19 10.92 1.52
CA SER A 89 1.39 11.08 0.31
C SER A 89 0.96 9.74 -0.29
N VAL A 90 1.59 8.63 0.13
CA VAL A 90 1.42 7.31 -0.49
C VAL A 90 1.16 6.23 0.55
N ILE A 91 0.15 5.41 0.29
CA ILE A 91 -0.07 4.13 0.95
C ILE A 91 0.20 3.01 -0.06
N GLY A 92 1.11 2.12 0.28
CA GLY A 92 1.49 0.99 -0.56
C GLY A 92 1.17 -0.37 0.05
N ILE A 93 0.87 -1.36 -0.79
CA ILE A 93 0.89 -2.77 -0.40
C ILE A 93 1.95 -3.46 -1.25
N ALA A 94 2.95 -4.03 -0.58
CA ALA A 94 4.15 -4.56 -1.24
C ALA A 94 4.54 -5.98 -0.75
N GLY A 95 3.69 -6.63 0.05
CA GLY A 95 3.95 -7.98 0.54
C GLY A 95 3.40 -8.22 1.95
N PRO A 96 3.92 -9.23 2.67
CA PRO A 96 5.19 -9.93 2.44
C PRO A 96 5.23 -10.91 1.25
N GLY A 97 4.07 -11.33 0.74
CA GLY A 97 3.90 -12.14 -0.47
C GLY A 97 3.59 -11.31 -1.72
N GLU A 98 2.64 -11.77 -2.54
CA GLU A 98 2.19 -11.11 -3.77
C GLU A 98 0.85 -10.39 -3.52
N PRO A 99 0.79 -9.05 -3.55
CA PRO A 99 -0.43 -8.30 -3.30
C PRO A 99 -1.63 -8.73 -4.15
N LEU A 100 -1.45 -9.00 -5.44
CA LEU A 100 -2.57 -9.39 -6.31
C LEU A 100 -3.08 -10.82 -6.04
N ALA A 101 -2.35 -11.64 -5.28
CA ALA A 101 -2.79 -12.97 -4.87
C ALA A 101 -3.60 -12.98 -3.55
N ASN A 102 -3.87 -11.80 -2.96
CA ASN A 102 -4.53 -11.69 -1.66
C ASN A 102 -5.73 -10.73 -1.75
N ASP A 103 -6.93 -11.21 -1.45
CA ASP A 103 -8.16 -10.38 -1.50
C ASP A 103 -8.11 -9.23 -0.47
N ALA A 104 -7.44 -9.45 0.67
CA ALA A 104 -7.16 -8.43 1.68
C ALA A 104 -6.48 -7.18 1.11
N THR A 105 -5.70 -7.29 0.03
CA THR A 105 -5.10 -6.15 -0.67
C THR A 105 -6.18 -5.23 -1.21
N PHE A 106 -7.14 -5.78 -1.95
CA PHE A 106 -8.19 -5.02 -2.61
C PHE A 106 -9.16 -4.43 -1.58
N GLU A 107 -9.53 -5.21 -0.56
CA GLU A 107 -10.37 -4.74 0.55
C GLU A 107 -9.73 -3.54 1.26
N THR A 108 -8.44 -3.64 1.58
CA THR A 108 -7.70 -2.58 2.25
C THR A 108 -7.62 -1.32 1.39
N LEU A 109 -7.20 -1.43 0.13
CA LEU A 109 -7.08 -0.29 -0.78
C LEU A 109 -8.44 0.38 -1.04
N HIS A 110 -9.50 -0.40 -1.20
CA HIS A 110 -10.84 0.13 -1.39
C HIS A 110 -11.31 0.92 -0.16
N ALA A 111 -11.10 0.39 1.04
CA ALA A 111 -11.45 1.08 2.28
C ALA A 111 -10.66 2.39 2.44
N ILE A 112 -9.34 2.36 2.19
CA ILE A 112 -8.50 3.57 2.25
C ILE A 112 -8.97 4.59 1.23
N HIS A 113 -9.23 4.19 -0.01
CA HIS A 113 -9.66 5.11 -1.07
C HIS A 113 -10.96 5.84 -0.72
N ARG A 114 -11.88 5.13 -0.06
CA ARG A 114 -13.16 5.70 0.37
C ARG A 114 -13.03 6.74 1.48
N GLU A 115 -12.09 6.55 2.40
CA GLU A 115 -11.90 7.44 3.56
C GLU A 115 -10.90 8.57 3.28
N PHE A 116 -9.85 8.28 2.52
CA PHE A 116 -8.72 9.17 2.21
C PHE A 116 -8.45 9.25 0.70
N PRO A 117 -9.38 9.79 -0.10
CA PRO A 117 -9.25 9.86 -1.57
C PRO A 117 -8.06 10.71 -2.05
N GLU A 118 -7.49 11.54 -1.18
CA GLU A 118 -6.30 12.36 -1.44
C GLU A 118 -4.99 11.58 -1.36
N LEU A 119 -4.97 10.40 -0.74
CA LEU A 119 -3.78 9.57 -0.69
C LEU A 119 -3.57 8.87 -2.03
N ILE A 120 -2.30 8.70 -2.42
CA ILE A 120 -1.96 7.88 -3.58
C ILE A 120 -1.88 6.43 -3.13
N LEU A 121 -2.59 5.56 -3.84
CA LEU A 121 -2.55 4.12 -3.62
C LEU A 121 -1.54 3.49 -4.57
N CYS A 122 -0.64 2.70 -4.02
CA CYS A 122 0.43 2.03 -4.76
C CYS A 122 0.42 0.53 -4.48
N VAL A 123 0.76 -0.28 -5.48
CA VAL A 123 0.95 -1.70 -5.31
C VAL A 123 2.27 -2.12 -5.96
N SER A 124 3.00 -3.02 -5.31
CA SER A 124 4.11 -3.75 -5.94
C SER A 124 3.61 -5.14 -6.31
N THR A 125 3.86 -5.60 -7.53
CA THR A 125 3.40 -6.91 -8.00
C THR A 125 4.47 -7.59 -8.85
N ASN A 126 4.51 -8.91 -8.80
CA ASN A 126 5.27 -9.73 -9.75
C ASN A 126 4.64 -9.79 -11.16
N GLY A 127 3.41 -9.30 -11.31
CA GLY A 127 2.72 -9.14 -12.59
C GLY A 127 1.93 -10.36 -13.09
N LEU A 128 2.03 -11.53 -12.44
CA LEU A 128 1.37 -12.75 -12.92
C LEU A 128 -0.16 -12.65 -12.93
N TYR A 129 -0.76 -11.94 -11.97
CA TYR A 129 -2.20 -11.72 -11.87
C TYR A 129 -2.64 -10.31 -12.30
N LEU A 130 -1.75 -9.55 -12.95
CA LEU A 130 -2.09 -8.18 -13.36
C LEU A 130 -3.22 -8.15 -14.39
N PRO A 131 -3.23 -8.98 -15.45
CA PRO A 131 -4.31 -8.95 -16.45
C PRO A 131 -5.68 -9.39 -15.90
N GLU A 132 -5.73 -10.24 -14.89
CA GLU A 132 -6.98 -10.82 -14.38
C GLU A 132 -7.61 -10.02 -13.23
N ARG A 133 -6.83 -9.19 -12.53
CA ARG A 133 -7.27 -8.58 -11.26
C ARG A 133 -7.19 -7.05 -11.18
N LEU A 134 -6.69 -6.37 -12.21
CA LEU A 134 -6.69 -4.90 -12.32
C LEU A 134 -7.12 -4.46 -13.73
#